data_AF-A0A936ANC7-F1
#
_entry.id   AF-A0A936ANC7-F1
#
_cell.length_a   1.000
_cell.length_b   1.000
_cell.length_c   1.000
_cell.angle_alpha   90.00
_cell.angle_beta   90.00
_cell.angle_gamma   90.00
#
_symmetry.space_group_name_H-M   'P 1'
#
loop_
_entity.id
_entity.type
_entity.pdbx_description
1 polymer ?
#
loop_
_entity_poly.entity_id
_entity_poly.type
_entity_poly.pdbx_seq_one_letter_code
_entity_poly.pdbx_strand_id
1 'polypeptide(L)'
;MPNQRVTAEMKLVWDMHETWTEAYIGIRHLVYDVLPKPGRQMPSEFHALCQLALVGSNHLMEVGLYKFLQSRPSYALLPESKKKQLRAATYNDMLTIWIQELADWKPDLKSPPLKCTERLRRRRNDTVHKTSAAANVPMARSALYSAVAGSQQLWLKSKEAFPYQSFLLSYPLQDERPFSEVTFP
;
A
#
# COMPACT_ATOMS: atom_id res chain seq x y z
N MET A 1 -16.04 31.26 -43.16
CA MET A 1 -15.32 31.01 -41.89
C MET A 1 -14.54 29.72 -42.04
N PRO A 2 -13.25 29.64 -41.65
CA PRO A 2 -12.50 28.41 -41.80
C PRO A 2 -12.92 27.39 -40.73
N ASN A 3 -13.30 26.19 -41.15
CA ASN A 3 -13.64 25.08 -40.27
C ASN A 3 -12.40 24.67 -39.46
N GLN A 4 -12.42 24.90 -38.15
CA GLN A 4 -11.44 24.32 -37.22
C GLN A 4 -11.64 22.81 -37.20
N ARG A 5 -10.64 22.06 -37.66
CA ARG A 5 -10.57 20.61 -37.45
C ARG A 5 -10.40 20.36 -35.95
N VAL A 6 -11.42 19.79 -35.32
CA VAL A 6 -11.31 19.24 -33.97
C VAL A 6 -10.60 17.90 -34.10
N THR A 7 -9.33 17.85 -33.73
CA THR A 7 -8.59 16.60 -33.56
C THR A 7 -8.95 16.01 -32.21
N ALA A 8 -9.66 14.89 -32.21
CA ALA A 8 -9.85 14.07 -31.03
C ALA A 8 -8.69 13.08 -30.92
N GLU A 9 -7.84 13.23 -29.90
CA GLU A 9 -6.87 12.20 -29.54
C GLU A 9 -7.54 11.14 -28.68
N MET A 10 -7.73 9.95 -29.25
CA MET A 10 -8.08 8.76 -28.49
C MET A 10 -6.78 8.11 -27.99
N LYS A 11 -6.55 8.18 -26.68
CA LYS A 11 -5.46 7.44 -26.03
C LYS A 11 -6.02 6.11 -25.54
N LEU A 12 -5.72 5.04 -26.27
CA LEU A 12 -5.93 3.66 -25.80
C LEU A 12 -4.96 3.40 -24.66
N VAL A 13 -5.44 3.48 -23.43
CA VAL A 13 -4.72 3.04 -22.23
C VAL A 13 -5.21 1.63 -21.94
N TRP A 14 -4.36 0.63 -22.18
CA TRP A 14 -4.55 -0.66 -21.55
C TRP A 14 -4.27 -0.46 -20.07
N ASP A 15 -5.27 -0.65 -19.21
CA ASP A 15 -5.05 -0.74 -17.77
C ASP A 15 -4.24 -2.01 -17.51
N MET A 16 -2.93 -1.89 -17.66
CA MET A 16 -1.98 -2.92 -17.28
C MET A 16 -2.03 -3.02 -15.77
N HIS A 17 -2.87 -3.94 -15.29
CA HIS A 17 -2.91 -4.30 -13.90
C HIS A 17 -1.54 -4.87 -13.52
N GLU A 18 -0.76 -4.07 -12.80
CA GLU A 18 0.44 -4.56 -12.13
C GLU A 18 0.12 -4.94 -10.69
N THR A 19 1.00 -5.73 -10.08
CA THR A 19 0.80 -6.38 -8.77
C THR A 19 0.27 -5.45 -7.68
N TRP A 20 0.67 -4.16 -7.67
CA TRP A 20 0.15 -3.19 -6.70
C TRP A 20 -1.34 -2.87 -6.95
N THR A 21 -1.72 -2.63 -8.20
CA THR A 21 -3.10 -2.27 -8.57
C THR A 21 -4.07 -3.43 -8.38
N GLU A 22 -3.64 -4.66 -8.69
CA GLU A 22 -4.43 -5.88 -8.46
C GLU A 22 -4.70 -6.09 -6.97
N ALA A 23 -3.64 -6.01 -6.16
CA ALA A 23 -3.75 -6.10 -4.72
C ALA A 23 -4.67 -5.00 -4.17
N TYR A 24 -4.48 -3.75 -4.63
CA TYR A 24 -5.30 -2.62 -4.20
C TYR A 24 -6.79 -2.85 -4.49
N ILE A 25 -7.13 -3.18 -5.73
CA ILE A 25 -8.53 -3.38 -6.15
C ILE A 25 -9.16 -4.55 -5.37
N GLY A 26 -8.45 -5.67 -5.24
CA GLY A 26 -8.94 -6.83 -4.49
C GLY A 26 -9.18 -6.53 -3.02
N ILE A 27 -8.24 -5.87 -2.34
CA ILE A 27 -8.38 -5.51 -0.93
C ILE A 27 -9.47 -4.44 -0.75
N ARG A 28 -9.54 -3.45 -1.64
CA ARG A 28 -10.59 -2.43 -1.62
C ARG A 28 -11.97 -3.06 -1.71
N HIS A 29 -12.18 -3.96 -2.68
CA HIS A 29 -13.45 -4.66 -2.85
C HIS A 29 -13.81 -5.46 -1.60
N LEU A 30 -12.85 -6.20 -1.05
CA LEU A 30 -13.03 -6.92 0.21
C LEU A 30 -13.47 -5.97 1.34
N VAL A 31 -12.80 -4.85 1.50
CA VAL A 31 -12.98 -3.92 2.63
C VAL A 31 -14.29 -3.12 2.55
N TYR A 32 -14.68 -2.67 1.37
CA TYR A 32 -15.82 -1.75 1.21
C TYR A 32 -17.09 -2.42 0.69
N ASP A 33 -16.98 -3.51 -0.06
CA ASP A 33 -18.13 -4.14 -0.72
C ASP A 33 -18.49 -5.48 -0.08
N VAL A 34 -17.52 -6.24 0.44
CA VAL A 34 -17.75 -7.57 1.06
C VAL A 34 -17.92 -7.49 2.59
N LEU A 35 -17.03 -6.79 3.28
CA LEU A 35 -17.08 -6.70 4.74
C LEU A 35 -18.33 -5.91 5.21
N PRO A 36 -18.96 -6.31 6.31
CA PRO A 36 -20.15 -5.65 6.81
C PRO A 36 -19.84 -4.23 7.27
N LYS A 37 -20.86 -3.37 7.31
CA LYS A 37 -20.74 -2.05 7.92
C LYS A 37 -20.35 -2.17 9.41
N PRO A 38 -19.55 -1.23 9.94
CA PRO A 38 -19.18 -1.22 11.35
C PRO A 38 -20.40 -1.31 12.29
N GLY A 39 -20.28 -2.06 13.39
CA GLY A 39 -21.31 -2.15 14.43
C GLY A 39 -22.38 -3.23 14.22
N ARG A 40 -22.35 -3.98 13.10
CA ARG A 40 -23.14 -5.21 12.96
C ARG A 40 -22.44 -6.38 13.63
N GLN A 41 -23.22 -7.32 14.17
CA GLN A 41 -22.70 -8.58 14.71
C GLN A 41 -21.97 -9.31 13.57
N MET A 42 -20.70 -9.66 13.79
CA MET A 42 -19.86 -10.27 12.76
C MET A 42 -19.75 -11.77 12.99
N PRO A 43 -20.24 -12.58 12.04
CA PRO A 43 -19.84 -13.99 11.93
C PRO A 43 -18.31 -14.17 11.93
N SER A 44 -17.85 -15.35 12.36
CA SER A 44 -16.42 -15.69 12.45
C SER A 44 -15.68 -15.55 11.11
N GLU A 45 -16.34 -15.83 9.99
CA GLU A 45 -15.79 -15.65 8.64
C GLU A 45 -15.34 -14.21 8.38
N PHE A 46 -16.07 -13.21 8.87
CA PHE A 46 -15.70 -11.81 8.66
C PHE A 46 -14.46 -11.40 9.46
N HIS A 47 -14.18 -12.05 10.59
CA HIS A 47 -12.92 -11.84 11.29
C HIS A 47 -11.74 -12.36 10.47
N ALA A 48 -11.87 -13.52 9.83
CA ALA A 48 -10.86 -14.06 8.92
C ALA A 48 -10.67 -13.15 7.69
N LEU A 49 -11.77 -12.63 7.12
CA LEU A 49 -11.71 -11.66 6.02
C LEU A 49 -11.07 -10.33 6.44
N CYS A 50 -11.33 -9.84 7.66
CA CYS A 50 -10.65 -8.66 8.20
C CYS A 50 -9.13 -8.90 8.35
N GLN A 51 -8.73 -10.09 8.80
CA GLN A 51 -7.31 -10.47 8.89
C GLN A 51 -6.68 -10.54 7.49
N LEU A 52 -7.38 -11.13 6.52
CA LEU A 52 -6.94 -11.17 5.13
C LEU A 52 -6.73 -9.76 4.57
N ALA A 53 -7.67 -8.84 4.81
CA ALA A 53 -7.55 -7.45 4.40
C ALA A 53 -6.35 -6.75 5.08
N LEU A 54 -6.09 -7.02 6.36
CA LEU A 54 -4.96 -6.46 7.09
C LEU A 54 -3.61 -6.96 6.53
N VAL A 55 -3.47 -8.27 6.33
CA VAL A 55 -2.27 -8.89 5.76
C VAL A 55 -2.06 -8.40 4.31
N GLY A 56 -3.13 -8.38 3.52
CA GLY A 56 -3.13 -7.86 2.15
C GLY A 56 -2.71 -6.40 2.11
N SER A 57 -3.21 -5.55 3.01
CA SER A 57 -2.84 -4.13 3.06
C SER A 57 -1.35 -3.95 3.39
N ASN A 58 -0.80 -4.75 4.30
CA ASN A 58 0.64 -4.75 4.55
C ASN A 58 1.43 -5.18 3.30
N HIS A 59 0.97 -6.22 2.62
CA HIS A 59 1.60 -6.69 1.38
C HIS A 59 1.54 -5.63 0.26
N LEU A 60 0.42 -4.91 0.14
CA LEU A 60 0.26 -3.80 -0.79
C LEU A 60 1.33 -2.72 -0.55
N MET A 61 1.57 -2.37 0.71
CA MET A 61 2.63 -1.43 1.09
C MET A 61 4.04 -1.98 0.77
N GLU A 62 4.29 -3.27 1.01
CA GLU A 62 5.56 -3.94 0.64
C GLU A 62 5.81 -3.89 -0.87
N VAL A 63 4.81 -4.23 -1.69
CA VAL A 63 4.90 -4.13 -3.14
C VAL A 63 5.14 -2.70 -3.58
N GLY A 64 4.44 -1.74 -2.98
CA GLY A 64 4.63 -0.31 -3.25
C GLY A 64 6.06 0.14 -2.96
N LEU A 65 6.58 -0.22 -1.78
CA LEU A 65 7.95 0.08 -1.39
C LEU A 65 8.98 -0.55 -2.33
N TYR A 66 8.81 -1.83 -2.68
CA TYR A 66 9.73 -2.49 -3.59
C TYR A 66 9.71 -1.84 -4.98
N LYS A 67 8.54 -1.52 -5.52
CA LYS A 67 8.39 -0.80 -6.82
C LYS A 67 9.01 0.59 -6.78
N PHE A 68 8.82 1.33 -5.69
CA PHE A 68 9.49 2.61 -5.47
C PHE A 68 11.02 2.46 -5.54
N LEU A 69 11.59 1.46 -4.85
CA LEU A 69 13.02 1.19 -4.88
C LEU A 69 13.52 0.77 -6.27
N GLN A 70 12.76 -0.06 -6.99
CA GLN A 70 13.10 -0.48 -8.35
C GLN A 70 13.10 0.68 -9.35
N SER A 71 12.24 1.67 -9.14
CA SER A 71 12.17 2.86 -10.00
C SER A 71 13.34 3.84 -9.81
N ARG A 72 14.20 3.63 -8.79
CA ARG A 72 15.35 4.51 -8.56
C ARG A 72 16.43 4.27 -9.61
N PRO A 73 17.07 5.32 -10.18
CA PRO A 73 18.15 5.16 -11.16
C PRO A 73 19.29 4.26 -10.66
N SER A 74 19.65 4.39 -9.38
CA SER A 74 20.68 3.59 -8.71
C SER A 74 20.37 2.08 -8.71
N TYR A 75 19.09 1.69 -8.77
CA TYR A 75 18.70 0.28 -8.81
C TYR A 75 19.20 -0.42 -10.08
N ALA A 76 19.16 0.25 -11.23
CA ALA A 76 19.63 -0.30 -12.50
C ALA A 76 21.13 -0.66 -12.44
N LEU A 77 21.91 0.17 -11.72
CA LEU A 77 23.35 0.06 -11.54
C LEU A 77 23.76 -0.98 -10.48
N LEU A 78 22.83 -1.50 -9.68
CA LEU A 78 23.16 -2.51 -8.68
C LEU A 78 23.67 -3.81 -9.33
N PRO A 79 24.73 -4.42 -8.78
CA PRO A 79 25.12 -5.79 -9.12
C PRO A 79 23.97 -6.78 -8.87
N GLU A 80 23.92 -7.88 -9.62
CA GLU A 80 22.84 -8.87 -9.51
C GLU A 80 22.77 -9.50 -8.10
N SER A 81 23.92 -9.64 -7.42
CA SER A 81 23.97 -10.08 -6.02
C SER A 81 23.22 -9.14 -5.07
N LYS A 82 23.39 -7.82 -5.24
CA LYS A 82 22.67 -6.79 -4.48
C LYS A 82 21.18 -6.77 -4.83
N LYS A 83 20.82 -6.93 -6.11
CA LYS A 83 19.40 -7.08 -6.52
C LYS A 83 18.76 -8.32 -5.89
N LYS A 84 19.49 -9.43 -5.76
CA LYS A 84 19.04 -10.63 -5.04
C LYS A 84 18.85 -10.36 -3.55
N GLN A 85 19.77 -9.62 -2.91
CA GLN A 85 19.61 -9.21 -1.51
C GLN A 85 18.37 -8.32 -1.31
N LEU A 86 18.14 -7.35 -2.20
CA LEU A 86 16.93 -6.51 -2.12
C LEU A 86 15.65 -7.35 -2.26
N ARG A 87 15.60 -8.30 -3.20
CA ARG A 87 14.43 -9.20 -3.36
C ARG A 87 14.15 -10.06 -2.13
N ALA A 88 15.17 -10.37 -1.34
CA ALA A 88 15.05 -11.13 -0.10
C ALA A 88 14.92 -10.24 1.15
N ALA A 89 15.00 -8.92 1.00
CA ALA A 89 15.00 -7.98 2.10
C ALA A 89 13.64 -7.95 2.80
N THR A 90 13.64 -7.85 4.12
CA THR A 90 12.41 -7.63 4.86
C THR A 90 11.89 -6.21 4.63
N TYR A 91 10.61 -5.96 4.92
CA TYR A 91 10.06 -4.61 4.88
C TYR A 91 10.88 -3.59 5.69
N ASN A 92 11.32 -4.00 6.87
CA ASN A 92 12.13 -3.13 7.73
C ASN A 92 13.49 -2.83 7.10
N ASP A 93 14.14 -3.82 6.48
CA ASP A 93 15.41 -3.60 5.78
C ASP A 93 15.21 -2.68 4.58
N MET A 94 14.12 -2.85 3.83
CA MET A 94 13.78 -1.98 2.71
C MET A 94 13.65 -0.52 3.15
N LEU A 95 12.95 -0.25 4.25
CA LEU A 95 12.81 1.11 4.79
C LEU A 95 14.10 1.68 5.38
N THR A 96 14.82 0.89 6.17
CA THR A 96 15.92 1.42 6.99
C THR A 96 17.28 1.42 6.30
N ILE A 97 17.47 0.53 5.31
CA ILE A 97 18.74 0.35 4.61
C ILE A 97 18.57 0.76 3.15
N TRP A 98 17.63 0.14 2.43
CA TRP A 98 17.57 0.28 0.98
C TRP A 98 17.01 1.62 0.51
N ILE A 99 16.12 2.28 1.25
CA ILE A 99 15.72 3.66 0.93
C ILE A 99 16.95 4.59 1.01
N GLN A 100 17.78 4.47 2.06
CA GLN A 100 18.97 5.29 2.16
C GLN A 100 19.96 5.00 1.02
N GLU A 101 20.14 3.72 0.66
CA GLU A 101 21.06 3.29 -0.42
C GLU A 101 20.58 3.72 -1.82
N LEU A 102 19.27 3.71 -2.08
CA LEU A 102 18.73 3.90 -3.44
C LEU A 102 18.02 5.25 -3.67
N ALA A 103 17.50 5.87 -2.62
CA ALA A 103 16.74 7.12 -2.71
C ALA A 103 17.42 8.29 -1.98
N ASP A 104 18.53 8.05 -1.26
CA ASP A 104 19.34 9.06 -0.57
C ASP A 104 18.58 9.88 0.50
N TRP A 105 17.67 9.21 1.23
CA TRP A 105 17.05 9.80 2.41
C TRP A 105 16.73 8.73 3.45
N LYS A 106 16.53 9.18 4.69
CA LYS A 106 16.15 8.30 5.80
C LYS A 106 14.67 8.48 6.15
N PRO A 107 13.88 7.39 6.14
CA PRO A 107 12.49 7.49 6.56
C PRO A 107 12.30 7.83 8.03
N ASP A 108 11.36 8.72 8.30
CA ASP A 108 10.85 8.97 9.64
C ASP A 108 9.69 8.02 9.95
N LEU A 109 9.99 6.97 10.72
CA LEU A 109 9.01 5.97 11.17
C LEU A 109 8.21 6.43 12.40
N LYS A 110 8.49 7.62 12.95
CA LYS A 110 7.78 8.18 14.11
C LYS A 110 6.63 9.09 13.70
N SER A 111 6.60 9.54 12.45
CA SER A 111 5.56 10.42 11.92
C SER A 111 4.66 9.70 10.90
N PRO A 112 3.36 10.05 10.84
CA PRO A 112 2.50 9.61 9.75
C PRO A 112 3.03 10.05 8.38
N PRO A 113 2.73 9.30 7.30
CA PRO A 113 2.00 8.03 7.28
C PRO A 113 2.87 6.80 7.58
N LEU A 114 4.20 6.91 7.59
CA LEU A 114 5.10 5.76 7.74
C LEU A 114 4.99 5.11 9.13
N LYS A 115 4.73 5.90 10.19
CA LYS A 115 4.35 5.36 11.51
C LYS A 115 3.20 4.36 11.44
N CYS A 116 2.19 4.63 10.61
CA CYS A 116 1.02 3.76 10.45
C CYS A 116 1.42 2.45 9.76
N THR A 117 2.25 2.53 8.73
CA THR A 117 2.74 1.35 8.01
C THR A 117 3.63 0.45 8.87
N GLU A 118 4.49 1.03 9.71
CA GLU A 118 5.31 0.25 10.65
C GLU A 118 4.45 -0.41 11.73
N ARG A 119 3.42 0.29 12.22
CA ARG A 119 2.44 -0.31 13.15
C ARG A 119 1.65 -1.44 12.49
N LEU A 120 1.28 -1.28 11.22
CA LEU A 120 0.60 -2.31 10.41
C LEU A 120 1.48 -3.55 10.25
N ARG A 121 2.77 -3.38 9.91
CA ARG A 121 3.74 -4.47 9.83
C ARG A 121 3.86 -5.26 11.12
N ARG A 122 3.99 -4.57 12.26
CA ARG A 122 4.04 -5.21 13.58
C ARG A 122 2.79 -6.04 13.83
N ARG A 123 1.61 -5.44 13.57
CA ARG A 123 0.34 -6.15 13.73
C ARG A 123 0.19 -7.36 12.80
N ARG A 124 0.68 -7.26 11.56
CA ARG A 124 0.73 -8.40 10.63
C ARG A 124 1.57 -9.53 11.21
N ASN A 125 2.75 -9.23 11.78
CA ASN A 125 3.60 -10.23 12.41
C ASN A 125 2.90 -10.91 13.59
N ASP A 126 2.23 -10.15 14.45
CA ASP A 126 1.45 -10.71 15.56
C ASP A 126 0.35 -11.66 15.05
N THR A 127 -0.34 -11.26 13.99
CA THR A 127 -1.41 -12.06 13.36
C THR A 127 -0.87 -13.39 12.80
N VAL A 128 0.28 -13.37 12.14
CA VAL A 128 0.91 -14.57 11.54
C VAL A 128 1.47 -15.52 12.61
N HIS A 129 2.04 -14.99 13.71
CA HIS A 129 2.70 -15.79 14.74
C HIS A 129 1.78 -16.21 15.90
N LYS A 130 0.47 -16.28 15.66
CA LYS A 130 -0.56 -16.84 16.58
C LYS A 130 -0.71 -16.13 17.93
N THR A 131 -0.30 -14.87 18.09
CA THR A 131 -0.70 -14.03 19.25
C THR A 131 -2.14 -13.50 19.11
N SER A 132 -3.02 -14.31 18.51
CA SER A 132 -4.34 -14.00 17.96
C SER A 132 -5.04 -12.81 18.62
N ALA A 133 -4.90 -11.65 17.99
CA ALA A 133 -5.77 -10.53 18.28
C ALA A 133 -6.68 -10.35 17.07
N ALA A 134 -7.98 -10.54 17.30
CA ALA A 134 -9.01 -10.51 16.26
C ALA A 134 -8.92 -9.19 15.47
N ALA A 135 -8.96 -9.28 14.14
CA ALA A 135 -9.13 -8.11 13.30
C ALA A 135 -10.63 -7.77 13.23
N ASN A 136 -10.93 -6.48 13.12
CA ASN A 136 -12.29 -5.99 12.91
C ASN A 136 -12.35 -5.09 11.67
N VAL A 137 -13.57 -4.73 11.25
CA VAL A 137 -13.77 -3.92 10.04
C VAL A 137 -13.06 -2.56 10.11
N PRO A 138 -13.14 -1.78 11.21
CA PRO A 138 -12.36 -0.55 11.35
C PRO A 138 -10.84 -0.76 11.16
N MET A 139 -10.28 -1.85 11.69
CA MET A 139 -8.87 -2.21 11.49
C MET A 139 -8.56 -2.47 10.02
N ALA A 140 -9.39 -3.25 9.32
CA ALA A 140 -9.20 -3.58 7.91
C ALA A 140 -9.23 -2.32 7.01
N ARG A 141 -10.20 -1.43 7.24
CA ARG A 141 -10.33 -0.14 6.54
C ARG A 141 -9.13 0.77 6.77
N SER A 142 -8.78 0.95 8.03
CA SER A 142 -7.64 1.77 8.44
C SER A 142 -6.30 1.22 7.91
N ALA A 143 -6.16 -0.10 7.81
CA ALA A 143 -4.98 -0.76 7.27
C ALA A 143 -4.81 -0.43 5.77
N LEU A 144 -5.87 -0.59 4.97
CA LEU A 144 -5.84 -0.26 3.54
C LEU A 144 -5.54 1.23 3.33
N TYR A 145 -6.24 2.10 4.06
CA TYR A 145 -6.01 3.55 4.01
C TYR A 145 -4.55 3.92 4.28
N SER A 146 -3.99 3.36 5.35
CA SER A 146 -2.61 3.66 5.75
C SER A 146 -1.56 3.08 4.81
N ALA A 147 -1.84 1.93 4.19
CA ALA A 147 -0.97 1.33 3.18
C ALA A 147 -0.90 2.19 1.91
N VAL A 148 -2.03 2.71 1.45
CA VAL A 148 -2.08 3.62 0.29
C VAL A 148 -1.38 4.94 0.62
N ALA A 149 -1.71 5.57 1.75
CA ALA A 149 -1.07 6.82 2.19
C ALA A 149 0.45 6.65 2.39
N GLY A 150 0.87 5.53 2.98
CA GLY A 150 2.27 5.16 3.12
C GLY A 150 2.98 5.02 1.79
N SER A 151 2.34 4.36 0.81
CA SER A 151 2.86 4.23 -0.54
C SER A 151 3.02 5.61 -1.17
N GLN A 152 1.97 6.43 -1.21
CA GLN A 152 2.02 7.80 -1.77
C GLN A 152 3.15 8.65 -1.17
N GLN A 153 3.39 8.52 0.14
CA GLN A 153 4.44 9.28 0.82
C GLN A 153 5.85 9.00 0.29
N LEU A 154 6.13 7.77 -0.16
CA LEU A 154 7.44 7.40 -0.70
C LEU A 154 7.78 8.25 -1.93
N TRP A 155 6.86 8.31 -2.90
CA TRP A 155 7.03 9.11 -4.11
C TRP A 155 6.97 10.61 -3.81
N LEU A 156 6.10 11.04 -2.89
CA LEU A 156 6.02 12.43 -2.47
C LEU A 156 7.34 12.94 -1.88
N LYS A 157 8.03 12.14 -1.04
CA LYS A 157 9.35 12.52 -0.51
C LYS A 157 10.40 12.70 -1.60
N SER A 158 10.31 11.92 -2.67
CA SER A 158 11.16 12.05 -3.86
C SER A 158 10.67 13.10 -4.87
N LYS A 159 9.62 13.87 -4.54
CA LYS A 159 9.00 14.88 -5.41
C LYS A 159 8.51 14.32 -6.76
N GLU A 160 8.09 13.06 -6.75
CA GLU A 160 7.58 12.37 -7.93
C GLU A 160 6.07 12.14 -7.81
N ALA A 161 5.41 12.07 -8.97
CA ALA A 161 4.01 11.70 -9.03
C ALA A 161 3.84 10.22 -8.61
N PHE A 162 2.80 9.95 -7.83
CA PHE A 162 2.45 8.58 -7.49
C PHE A 162 1.92 7.85 -8.74
N PRO A 163 2.56 6.75 -9.18
CA PRO A 163 2.25 6.13 -10.48
C PRO A 163 0.83 5.54 -10.55
N TYR A 164 0.21 5.26 -9.40
CA TYR A 164 -1.12 4.64 -9.31
C TYR A 164 -2.25 5.64 -9.11
N GLN A 165 -2.00 6.95 -9.31
CA GLN A 165 -3.01 7.98 -9.05
C GLN A 165 -4.29 7.78 -9.89
N SER A 166 -4.18 7.33 -11.14
CA SER A 166 -5.34 7.04 -11.98
C SER A 166 -6.25 5.96 -11.38
N PHE A 167 -5.68 4.89 -10.83
CA PHE A 167 -6.44 3.82 -10.17
C PHE A 167 -7.15 4.32 -8.92
N LEU A 168 -6.53 5.22 -8.15
CA LEU A 168 -7.16 5.84 -6.99
C LEU A 168 -8.31 6.79 -7.39
N LEU A 169 -8.28 7.36 -8.59
CA LEU A 169 -9.40 8.15 -9.12
C LEU A 169 -10.55 7.25 -9.59
N SER A 170 -10.25 6.14 -10.28
CA SER A 170 -11.26 5.19 -10.76
C SER A 170 -11.89 4.37 -9.62
N TYR A 171 -11.11 4.03 -8.61
CA TYR A 171 -11.51 3.23 -7.47
C TYR A 171 -11.17 3.99 -6.19
N PRO A 172 -11.96 5.00 -5.79
CA PRO A 172 -11.60 5.86 -4.68
C PRO A 172 -11.56 5.09 -3.35
N LEU A 173 -10.59 5.48 -2.53
CA LEU A 173 -10.45 5.10 -1.14
C LEU A 173 -11.30 6.04 -0.28
N GLN A 174 -11.99 5.52 0.73
CA GLN A 174 -12.69 6.37 1.68
C GLN A 174 -11.70 6.97 2.67
N ASP A 175 -11.98 8.17 3.15
CA ASP A 175 -11.22 8.76 4.25
C ASP A 175 -11.48 7.94 5.52
N GLU A 176 -10.42 7.32 6.01
CA GLU A 176 -10.45 6.44 7.18
C GLU A 176 -9.42 6.92 8.20
N ARG A 177 -9.58 6.48 9.46
CA ARG A 177 -8.61 6.84 10.51
C ARG A 177 -7.25 6.20 10.19
N PRO A 178 -6.12 6.88 10.44
CA PRO A 178 -4.80 6.28 10.32
C PRO A 178 -4.64 5.06 11.23
N PHE A 179 -3.89 4.05 10.78
CA PHE A 179 -3.69 2.80 11.52
C PHE A 179 -2.95 3.01 12.84
N SER A 180 -2.21 4.11 12.96
CA SER A 180 -1.61 4.54 14.22
C SER A 180 -2.62 4.92 15.30
N GLU A 181 -3.90 5.14 14.98
CA GLU A 181 -4.97 5.53 15.92
C GLU A 181 -5.94 4.40 16.25
N VAL A 182 -5.81 3.27 15.58
CA VAL A 182 -6.63 2.09 15.82
C VAL A 182 -6.32 1.52 17.22
N THR A 183 -7.33 1.20 18.02
CA THR A 183 -7.13 0.46 19.27
C THR A 183 -7.15 -1.04 18.99
N PHE A 184 -6.17 -1.78 19.51
CA PHE A 184 -6.14 -3.23 19.40
C PHE A 184 -6.83 -3.84 20.62
N PRO A 185 -7.65 -4.90 20.44
CA PRO A 185 -8.07 -5.74 21.55
C PRO A 185 -6.90 -6.52 22.13
#